data_AF-A0A947FBV6-F1
#
_entry.id   AF-A0A947FBV6-F1
#
_cell.length_a   1.000
_cell.length_b   1.000
_cell.length_c   1.000
_cell.angle_alpha   90.00
_cell.angle_beta   90.00
_cell.angle_gamma   90.00
#
_symmetry.space_group_name_H-M   'P 1'
#
loop_
_entity.id
_entity.type
_entity.pdbx_description
1 polymer ?
#
loop_
_entity_poly.entity_id
_entity_poly.type
_entity_poly.pdbx_seq_one_letter_code
_entity_poly.pdbx_strand_id
1 'polypeptide(L)'
;DIIEIVKEVKKRNMKPIINTNGLALTKELLKDLRKAGVFGFTFHIDSKQTRPHWKNKTELELNELRYKYAKMLYEEGNISCAFNSTVYEDTMKYVPEMVKWAQDNIDKVQVMVFILYRAVNNKDYDFYLGPKKIDMTQLVYNNDPDTRTDIKANEVVELLRKDYPDFDPCAYLNGSEKPDSFKWLLTGRMATKKKIYGYMGRKGMEAVQMFNHLFYNKYLAYAEPKWARRGKTMLLMGTFDRKLRKTFFNFFKNPLNVFKRLHYQSVMIIQPVDYTKDGRQNMCDGCPDITVWNGELVWSCRMEEQLNYGYNLKTYPKDLLN
;
A
#
# COMPACT_ATOMS: atom_id res chain seq x y z
N ASP A 1 -16.22 -21.04 -0.34
CA ASP A 1 -15.07 -21.13 0.59
C ASP A 1 -13.90 -20.33 0.02
N ILE A 2 -13.13 -19.62 0.86
CA ILE A 2 -11.95 -18.84 0.47
C ILE A 2 -10.85 -19.70 -0.19
N ILE A 3 -10.71 -20.96 0.23
CA ILE A 3 -9.70 -21.88 -0.33
C ILE A 3 -9.97 -22.12 -1.83
N GLU A 4 -11.24 -22.35 -2.19
CA GLU A 4 -11.63 -22.57 -3.59
C GLU A 4 -11.48 -21.30 -4.43
N ILE A 5 -11.74 -20.11 -3.85
CA ILE A 5 -11.48 -18.82 -4.53
C ILE A 5 -9.99 -18.67 -4.84
N VAL A 6 -9.11 -18.98 -3.88
CA VAL A 6 -7.66 -18.93 -4.09
C VAL A 6 -7.22 -19.89 -5.20
N LYS A 7 -7.72 -21.13 -5.20
CA LYS A 7 -7.43 -22.10 -6.26
C LYS A 7 -7.87 -21.58 -7.63
N GLU A 8 -9.06 -21.01 -7.73
CA GLU A 8 -9.61 -20.50 -8.98
C GLU A 8 -8.81 -19.30 -9.51
N VAL A 9 -8.46 -18.34 -8.65
CA VAL A 9 -7.58 -17.21 -9.02
C VAL A 9 -6.21 -17.72 -9.49
N LYS A 10 -5.65 -18.72 -8.79
CA LYS A 10 -4.36 -19.30 -9.17
C LYS A 10 -4.45 -20.02 -10.52
N LYS A 11 -5.53 -20.76 -10.77
CA LYS A 11 -5.81 -21.46 -12.04
C LYS A 11 -5.87 -20.49 -13.23
N ARG A 12 -6.33 -19.26 -13.01
CA ARG A 12 -6.33 -18.16 -14.00
C ARG A 12 -4.96 -17.51 -14.20
N ASN A 13 -3.88 -18.08 -13.64
CA ASN A 13 -2.52 -17.55 -13.72
C ASN A 13 -2.40 -16.12 -13.14
N MET A 14 -3.22 -15.80 -12.15
CA MET A 14 -3.16 -14.57 -11.36
C MET A 14 -2.46 -14.84 -10.01
N LYS A 15 -2.13 -13.78 -9.27
CA LYS A 15 -1.53 -13.86 -7.93
C LYS A 15 -2.64 -13.72 -6.88
N PRO A 16 -3.04 -14.78 -6.16
CA PRO A 16 -4.03 -14.64 -5.10
C PRO A 16 -3.41 -13.93 -3.89
N ILE A 17 -3.80 -12.68 -3.66
CA ILE A 17 -3.44 -11.89 -2.48
C ILE A 17 -4.68 -11.76 -1.61
N ILE A 18 -4.55 -12.05 -0.31
CA ILE A 18 -5.67 -11.93 0.64
C ILE A 18 -5.51 -10.65 1.44
N ASN A 19 -6.45 -9.72 1.27
CA ASN A 19 -6.62 -8.57 2.14
C ASN A 19 -7.42 -9.02 3.38
N THR A 20 -6.86 -8.84 4.58
CA THR A 20 -7.49 -9.38 5.80
C THR A 20 -7.17 -8.56 7.04
N ASN A 21 -8.06 -8.57 8.02
CA ASN A 21 -7.72 -8.13 9.38
C ASN A 21 -6.96 -9.23 10.18
N GLY A 22 -6.93 -10.47 9.68
CA GLY A 22 -6.24 -11.62 10.27
C GLY A 22 -6.99 -12.34 11.40
N LEU A 23 -8.21 -11.94 11.77
CA LEU A 23 -8.92 -12.51 12.92
C LEU A 23 -9.22 -14.01 12.77
N ALA A 24 -9.69 -14.43 11.60
CA ALA A 24 -10.03 -15.83 11.31
C ALA A 24 -8.82 -16.67 10.85
N LEU A 25 -7.63 -16.08 10.71
CA LEU A 25 -6.46 -16.78 10.17
C LEU A 25 -5.82 -17.66 11.24
N THR A 26 -5.95 -18.98 11.07
CA THR A 26 -5.25 -20.00 11.86
C THR A 26 -4.05 -20.57 11.10
N LYS A 27 -3.19 -21.34 11.79
CA LYS A 27 -2.06 -22.02 11.13
C LYS A 27 -2.54 -23.10 10.16
N GLU A 28 -3.62 -23.79 10.51
CA GLU A 28 -4.26 -24.82 9.70
C GLU A 28 -4.81 -24.21 8.41
N LEU A 29 -5.60 -23.13 8.53
CA LEU A 29 -6.12 -22.41 7.38
C LEU A 29 -4.99 -21.86 6.50
N LEU A 30 -3.94 -21.30 7.10
CA LEU A 30 -2.78 -20.81 6.35
C LEU A 30 -2.11 -21.91 5.52
N LYS A 31 -1.93 -23.11 6.10
CA LYS A 31 -1.38 -24.28 5.38
C LYS A 31 -2.25 -24.66 4.19
N ASP A 32 -3.56 -24.66 4.35
CA ASP A 32 -4.48 -25.01 3.26
C ASP A 32 -4.53 -23.92 2.18
N LEU A 33 -4.47 -22.64 2.56
CA LEU A 33 -4.31 -21.53 1.62
C LEU A 33 -2.99 -21.60 0.85
N ARG A 34 -1.89 -22.00 1.50
CA ARG A 34 -0.61 -22.26 0.83
C ARG A 34 -0.73 -23.37 -0.20
N LYS A 35 -1.33 -24.51 0.17
CA LYS A 35 -1.58 -25.62 -0.78
C LYS A 35 -2.44 -25.18 -1.95
N ALA A 36 -3.43 -24.31 -1.71
CA ALA A 36 -4.27 -23.72 -2.75
C ALA A 36 -3.52 -22.74 -3.67
N GLY A 37 -2.35 -22.26 -3.27
CA GLY A 37 -1.50 -21.39 -4.07
C GLY A 37 -1.62 -19.90 -3.75
N VAL A 38 -1.99 -19.54 -2.51
CA VAL A 38 -1.95 -18.14 -2.04
C VAL A 38 -0.55 -17.56 -2.27
N PHE A 39 -0.49 -16.37 -2.83
CA PHE A 39 0.78 -15.68 -3.12
C PHE A 39 1.22 -14.81 -1.95
N GLY A 40 0.27 -14.19 -1.25
CA GLY A 40 0.57 -13.26 -0.18
C GLY A 40 -0.66 -12.80 0.59
N PHE A 41 -0.39 -12.07 1.66
CA PHE A 41 -1.40 -11.41 2.47
C PHE A 41 -1.04 -9.94 2.65
N THR A 42 -2.08 -9.12 2.69
CA THR A 42 -2.00 -7.73 3.12
C THR A 42 -2.88 -7.58 4.35
N PHE A 43 -2.24 -7.42 5.51
CA PHE A 43 -2.96 -7.28 6.76
C PHE A 43 -3.32 -5.82 7.00
N HIS A 44 -4.60 -5.53 7.23
CA HIS A 44 -5.03 -4.24 7.72
C HIS A 44 -5.06 -4.27 9.25
N ILE A 45 -4.14 -3.54 9.88
CA ILE A 45 -4.03 -3.40 11.33
C ILE A 45 -3.78 -1.93 11.61
N ASP A 46 -4.69 -1.28 12.32
CA ASP A 46 -4.61 0.14 12.70
C ASP A 46 -5.25 0.37 14.07
N SER A 47 -4.93 1.50 14.70
CA SER A 47 -5.36 1.84 16.07
C SER A 47 -6.85 2.16 16.19
N LYS A 48 -7.51 2.52 15.08
CA LYS A 48 -8.93 2.91 15.08
C LYS A 48 -9.86 1.73 14.79
N GLN A 49 -9.31 0.55 14.48
CA GLN A 49 -10.06 -0.70 14.40
C GLN A 49 -10.50 -1.19 15.78
N THR A 50 -11.77 -1.61 15.86
CA THR A 50 -12.26 -2.32 17.04
C THR A 50 -11.84 -3.78 16.97
N ARG A 51 -10.82 -4.15 17.75
CA ARG A 51 -10.26 -5.50 17.77
C ARG A 51 -10.21 -6.09 19.19
N PRO A 52 -10.66 -7.35 19.40
CA PRO A 52 -10.50 -8.02 20.69
C PRO A 52 -9.05 -8.01 21.16
N HIS A 53 -8.82 -7.64 22.43
CA HIS A 53 -7.49 -7.53 23.07
C HIS A 53 -6.54 -6.43 22.55
N TRP A 54 -6.93 -5.67 21.53
CA TRP A 54 -6.09 -4.62 20.91
C TRP A 54 -6.76 -3.24 20.89
N LYS A 55 -7.82 -3.04 21.68
CA LYS A 55 -8.47 -1.73 21.82
C LYS A 55 -7.53 -0.72 22.47
N ASN A 56 -7.64 0.55 22.06
CA ASN A 56 -6.89 1.69 22.60
C ASN A 56 -5.37 1.55 22.50
N LYS A 57 -4.88 0.83 21.49
CA LYS A 57 -3.45 0.65 21.23
C LYS A 57 -2.97 1.63 20.17
N THR A 58 -1.79 2.19 20.38
CA THR A 58 -1.11 3.01 19.37
C THR A 58 -0.66 2.17 18.18
N GLU A 59 -0.33 2.84 17.08
CA GLU A 59 0.27 2.17 15.91
C GLU A 59 1.55 1.40 16.25
N LEU A 60 2.32 1.85 17.24
CA LEU A 60 3.56 1.19 17.66
C LEU A 60 3.31 -0.03 18.52
N GLU A 61 2.35 0.01 19.44
CA GLU A 61 1.96 -1.17 20.23
C GLU A 61 1.40 -2.27 19.33
N LEU A 62 0.65 -1.91 18.28
CA LEU A 62 0.13 -2.85 17.29
C LEU A 62 1.21 -3.57 16.48
N ASN A 63 2.47 -3.12 16.52
CA ASN A 63 3.57 -3.83 15.89
C ASN A 63 3.80 -5.22 16.49
N GLU A 64 3.43 -5.46 17.75
CA GLU A 64 3.45 -6.80 18.33
C GLU A 64 2.51 -7.75 17.55
N LEU A 65 1.31 -7.28 17.24
CA LEU A 65 0.35 -8.03 16.45
C LEU A 65 0.81 -8.20 15.00
N ARG A 66 1.35 -7.15 14.37
CA ARG A 66 1.93 -7.24 13.03
C ARG A 66 3.06 -8.27 13.00
N TYR A 67 3.92 -8.29 14.02
CA TYR A 67 4.99 -9.26 14.14
C TYR A 67 4.47 -10.70 14.26
N LYS A 68 3.42 -10.93 15.05
CA LYS A 68 2.77 -12.24 15.16
C LYS A 68 2.37 -12.79 13.79
N TYR A 69 1.69 -11.98 12.96
CA TYR A 69 1.26 -12.40 11.62
C TYR A 69 2.44 -12.53 10.64
N ALA A 70 3.37 -11.58 10.65
CA ALA A 70 4.57 -11.65 9.81
C ALA A 70 5.40 -12.91 10.11
N LYS A 71 5.53 -13.28 11.39
CA LYS A 71 6.20 -14.50 11.83
C LYS A 71 5.44 -15.74 11.36
N MET A 72 4.11 -15.77 11.49
CA MET A 72 3.28 -16.88 11.03
C MET A 72 3.46 -17.15 9.52
N LEU A 73 3.42 -16.11 8.67
CA LEU A 73 3.66 -16.26 7.23
C LEU A 73 5.11 -16.66 6.91
N TYR A 74 6.07 -16.12 7.66
CA TYR A 74 7.48 -16.44 7.49
C TYR A 74 7.80 -17.91 7.81
N GLU A 75 7.22 -18.44 8.89
CA GLU A 75 7.37 -19.84 9.31
C GLU A 75 6.77 -20.81 8.27
N GLU A 76 5.62 -20.46 7.71
CA GLU A 76 5.02 -21.25 6.62
C GLU A 76 5.87 -21.17 5.35
N GLY A 77 6.38 -19.98 5.02
CA GLY A 77 7.39 -19.77 4.01
C GLY A 77 6.85 -19.58 2.59
N ASN A 78 7.61 -18.83 1.79
CA ASN A 78 7.28 -18.46 0.40
C ASN A 78 5.93 -17.73 0.20
N ILE A 79 5.47 -16.99 1.21
CA ILE A 79 4.27 -16.15 1.17
C ILE A 79 4.69 -14.70 1.36
N SER A 80 4.22 -13.81 0.48
CA SER A 80 4.48 -12.37 0.60
C SER A 80 3.66 -11.76 1.73
N CYS A 81 4.27 -10.90 2.54
CA CYS A 81 3.67 -10.25 3.70
C CYS A 81 3.69 -8.73 3.53
N ALA A 82 2.50 -8.15 3.55
CA ALA A 82 2.27 -6.72 3.51
C ALA A 82 1.40 -6.27 4.69
N PHE A 83 1.54 -4.99 5.07
CA PHE A 83 0.64 -4.35 6.02
C PHE A 83 0.09 -3.06 5.45
N ASN A 84 -1.22 -2.87 5.57
CA ASN A 84 -1.90 -1.60 5.40
C ASN A 84 -2.09 -0.94 6.76
N SER A 85 -1.81 0.35 6.84
CA SER A 85 -2.12 1.21 7.98
C SER A 85 -2.79 2.47 7.47
N THR A 86 -3.96 2.76 8.00
CA THR A 86 -4.67 4.02 7.72
C THR A 86 -4.05 5.15 8.53
N VAL A 87 -3.63 6.21 7.85
CA VAL A 87 -2.95 7.36 8.45
C VAL A 87 -3.94 8.50 8.66
N TYR A 88 -4.21 8.80 9.91
CA TYR A 88 -4.99 9.94 10.37
C TYR A 88 -4.05 11.05 10.83
N GLU A 89 -4.57 12.26 11.05
CA GLU A 89 -3.77 13.38 11.56
C GLU A 89 -3.06 13.03 12.87
N ASP A 90 -3.80 12.43 13.80
CA ASP A 90 -3.31 12.05 15.14
C ASP A 90 -2.35 10.84 15.12
N THR A 91 -2.40 10.01 14.08
CA THR A 91 -1.55 8.82 13.93
C THR A 91 -0.35 9.02 13.00
N MET A 92 -0.34 10.07 12.18
CA MET A 92 0.73 10.36 11.21
C MET A 92 2.12 10.41 11.84
N LYS A 93 2.23 10.90 13.08
CA LYS A 93 3.47 10.94 13.87
C LYS A 93 4.15 9.57 14.07
N TYR A 94 3.42 8.46 13.94
CA TYR A 94 3.97 7.11 14.13
C TYR A 94 4.60 6.51 12.86
N VAL A 95 4.35 7.11 11.69
CA VAL A 95 4.79 6.56 10.39
C VAL A 95 6.30 6.27 10.33
N PRO A 96 7.22 7.16 10.79
CA PRO A 96 8.65 6.87 10.74
C PRO A 96 9.06 5.65 11.56
N GLU A 97 8.56 5.50 12.79
CA GLU A 97 8.86 4.35 13.64
C GLU A 97 8.21 3.06 13.11
N MET A 98 7.08 3.13 12.41
CA MET A 98 6.53 1.96 11.67
C MET A 98 7.43 1.54 10.49
N VAL A 99 7.97 2.52 9.75
CA VAL A 99 8.93 2.26 8.66
C VAL A 99 10.22 1.64 9.21
N LYS A 100 10.69 2.07 10.37
CA LYS A 100 11.82 1.48 11.09
C LYS A 100 11.53 0.05 11.54
N TRP A 101 10.40 -0.19 12.20
CA TRP A 101 9.97 -1.53 12.59
C TRP A 101 9.92 -2.50 11.40
N ALA A 102 9.42 -2.03 10.25
CA ALA A 102 9.39 -2.84 9.05
C ALA A 102 10.81 -3.16 8.52
N GLN A 103 11.77 -2.26 8.69
CA GLN A 103 13.18 -2.52 8.35
C GLN A 103 13.77 -3.59 9.27
N ASP A 104 13.53 -3.48 10.58
CA ASP A 104 14.01 -4.47 11.56
C ASP A 104 13.48 -5.88 11.23
N ASN A 105 12.31 -5.94 10.58
CA ASN A 105 11.61 -7.16 10.15
C ASN A 105 11.65 -7.39 8.63
N ILE A 106 12.60 -6.81 7.89
CA ILE A 106 12.66 -6.84 6.42
C ILE A 106 12.78 -8.26 5.79
N ASP A 107 13.18 -9.25 6.58
CA ASP A 107 13.18 -10.66 6.18
C ASP A 107 11.77 -11.27 6.13
N LYS A 108 10.84 -10.69 6.89
CA LYS A 108 9.46 -11.15 7.06
C LYS A 108 8.46 -10.25 6.34
N VAL A 109 8.63 -8.93 6.44
CA VAL A 109 7.72 -7.91 5.88
C VAL A 109 8.30 -7.38 4.57
N GLN A 110 7.61 -7.60 3.44
CA GLN A 110 8.09 -7.13 2.13
C GLN A 110 7.51 -5.77 1.74
N VAL A 111 6.31 -5.44 2.24
CA VAL A 111 5.61 -4.19 1.87
C VAL A 111 4.98 -3.55 3.11
N MET A 112 5.17 -2.24 3.25
CA MET A 112 4.38 -1.39 4.13
C MET A 112 3.60 -0.41 3.28
N VAL A 113 2.30 -0.30 3.52
CA VAL A 113 1.39 0.60 2.82
C VAL A 113 0.75 1.54 3.82
N PHE A 114 0.91 2.84 3.61
CA PHE A 114 0.27 3.90 4.35
C PHE A 114 -0.85 4.48 3.49
N ILE A 115 -2.09 4.34 3.93
CA ILE A 115 -3.27 4.84 3.21
C ILE A 115 -3.74 6.07 3.97
N LEU A 116 -3.70 7.24 3.33
CA LEU A 116 -4.11 8.47 4.00
C LEU A 116 -5.62 8.46 4.22
N TYR A 117 -6.05 8.80 5.42
CA TYR A 117 -7.47 8.91 5.72
C TYR A 117 -8.10 10.03 4.89
N ARG A 118 -9.27 9.71 4.32
CA ARG A 118 -10.13 10.64 3.61
C ARG A 118 -11.56 10.36 4.08
N ALA A 119 -12.12 11.30 4.83
CA ALA A 119 -13.55 11.24 5.14
C ALA A 119 -14.36 11.72 3.94
N VAL A 120 -15.61 11.30 3.89
CA VAL A 120 -16.61 11.96 3.06
C VAL A 120 -16.83 13.36 3.60
N ASN A 121 -16.56 14.38 2.78
CA ASN A 121 -16.68 15.77 3.16
C ASN A 121 -18.12 16.25 2.93
N ASN A 122 -19.05 15.76 3.76
CA ASN A 122 -20.46 16.17 3.72
C ASN A 122 -20.64 17.64 4.11
N LYS A 123 -19.69 18.24 4.81
CA LYS A 123 -19.72 19.65 5.16
C LYS A 123 -19.70 20.55 3.92
N ASP A 124 -18.74 20.31 3.02
CA ASP A 124 -18.47 21.22 1.90
C ASP A 124 -19.14 20.77 0.58
N TYR A 125 -19.46 19.48 0.44
CA TYR A 125 -20.00 18.91 -0.79
C TYR A 125 -21.33 18.17 -0.57
N ASP A 126 -22.21 18.25 -1.56
CA ASP A 126 -23.39 17.42 -1.69
C ASP A 126 -23.15 16.27 -2.68
N PHE A 127 -23.79 15.13 -2.43
CA PHE A 127 -23.64 13.91 -3.23
C PHE A 127 -24.94 13.63 -3.98
N TYR A 128 -24.84 13.25 -5.26
CA TYR A 128 -25.99 13.05 -6.14
C TYR A 128 -25.88 11.79 -6.98
N LEU A 129 -27.02 11.14 -7.16
CA LEU A 129 -27.27 10.11 -8.17
C LEU A 129 -28.29 10.66 -9.17
N GLY A 130 -27.81 11.17 -10.31
CA GLY A 130 -28.66 11.91 -11.24
C GLY A 130 -29.31 13.11 -10.54
N PRO A 131 -30.65 13.26 -10.56
CA PRO A 131 -31.34 14.34 -9.85
C PRO A 131 -31.53 14.08 -8.34
N LYS A 132 -31.24 12.87 -7.85
CA LYS A 132 -31.49 12.49 -6.46
C LYS A 132 -30.29 12.85 -5.58
N LYS A 133 -30.50 13.73 -4.60
CA LYS A 133 -29.53 13.98 -3.52
C LYS A 133 -29.43 12.73 -2.62
N ILE A 134 -28.20 12.32 -2.32
CA ILE A 134 -27.89 11.16 -1.49
C ILE A 134 -27.29 11.66 -0.18
N ASP A 135 -27.81 11.14 0.93
CA ASP A 135 -27.26 11.37 2.26
C ASP A 135 -26.17 10.34 2.54
N MET A 136 -24.91 10.77 2.47
CA MET A 136 -23.77 9.87 2.65
C MET A 136 -23.57 9.43 4.10
N THR A 137 -24.21 10.06 5.09
CA THR A 137 -24.11 9.65 6.50
C THR A 137 -24.68 8.26 6.75
N GLN A 138 -25.49 7.75 5.80
CA GLN A 138 -26.06 6.41 5.82
C GLN A 138 -25.04 5.31 5.48
N LEU A 139 -23.90 5.66 4.87
CA LEU A 139 -22.83 4.74 4.53
C LEU A 139 -21.82 4.61 5.68
N VAL A 140 -21.13 3.48 5.74
CA VAL A 140 -20.13 3.21 6.78
C VAL A 140 -18.95 4.15 6.59
N TYR A 141 -18.37 4.65 7.70
CA TYR A 141 -17.20 5.54 7.71
C TYR A 141 -17.41 6.98 7.19
N ASN A 142 -18.67 7.45 7.10
CA ASN A 142 -19.00 8.79 6.56
C ASN A 142 -19.48 9.82 7.56
N ASN A 143 -19.08 9.69 8.83
CA ASN A 143 -19.26 10.77 9.80
C ASN A 143 -18.31 11.92 9.49
N ASP A 144 -18.76 13.15 9.75
CA ASP A 144 -17.90 14.33 9.63
C ASP A 144 -16.66 14.14 10.52
N PRO A 145 -15.45 14.38 9.98
CA PRO A 145 -14.24 14.12 10.72
C PRO A 145 -13.98 15.20 11.78
N ASP A 146 -13.65 14.78 12.99
CA ASP A 146 -13.18 15.69 14.07
C ASP A 146 -11.74 16.19 13.85
N THR A 147 -11.02 15.64 12.87
CA THR A 147 -9.61 15.90 12.59
C THR A 147 -9.39 16.25 11.12
N ARG A 148 -8.23 16.84 10.81
CA ARG A 148 -7.81 17.14 9.44
C ARG A 148 -7.87 15.90 8.53
N THR A 149 -8.48 16.05 7.35
CA THR A 149 -8.65 14.96 6.37
C THR A 149 -8.05 15.22 5.01
N ASP A 150 -7.30 16.31 4.82
CA ASP A 150 -6.70 16.67 3.54
C ASP A 150 -5.22 16.28 3.41
N ILE A 151 -4.63 15.61 4.41
CA ILE A 151 -3.21 15.14 4.44
C ILE A 151 -2.75 14.65 3.07
N LYS A 152 -1.69 15.23 2.52
CA LYS A 152 -1.15 14.88 1.19
C LYS A 152 -0.03 13.85 1.29
N ALA A 153 0.14 13.05 0.24
CA ALA A 153 1.21 12.04 0.17
C ALA A 153 2.62 12.64 0.37
N ASN A 154 2.83 13.86 -0.16
CA ASN A 154 4.08 14.59 0.01
C ASN A 154 4.36 14.93 1.48
N GLU A 155 3.35 15.21 2.31
CA GLU A 155 3.56 15.49 3.73
C GLU A 155 4.13 14.28 4.47
N VAL A 156 3.68 13.07 4.09
CA VAL A 156 4.24 11.82 4.65
C VAL A 156 5.67 11.58 4.15
N VAL A 157 5.97 11.90 2.89
CA VAL A 157 7.34 11.83 2.35
C VAL A 157 8.26 12.78 3.12
N GLU A 158 7.86 14.03 3.32
CA GLU A 158 8.65 15.01 4.06
C GLU A 158 8.81 14.62 5.54
N LEU A 159 7.79 14.03 6.15
CA LEU A 159 7.90 13.46 7.50
C LEU A 159 8.97 12.35 7.55
N LEU A 160 8.94 11.41 6.59
CA LEU A 160 9.93 10.34 6.51
C LEU A 160 11.34 10.85 6.24
N ARG A 161 11.48 11.92 5.45
CA ARG A 161 12.79 12.53 5.13
C ARG A 161 13.49 13.14 6.34
N LYS A 162 12.77 13.49 7.41
CA LYS A 162 13.38 13.96 8.67
C LYS A 162 14.31 12.90 9.28
N ASP A 163 13.88 11.64 9.28
CA ASP A 163 14.66 10.52 9.83
C ASP A 163 15.48 9.79 8.75
N TYR A 164 15.01 9.86 7.50
CA TYR A 164 15.61 9.20 6.34
C TYR A 164 15.83 10.21 5.20
N PRO A 165 16.86 11.08 5.25
CA PRO A 165 17.04 12.16 4.27
C PRO A 165 17.11 11.71 2.80
N ASP A 166 17.57 10.48 2.55
CA ASP A 166 17.64 9.89 1.21
C ASP A 166 16.32 9.22 0.76
N PHE A 167 15.25 9.22 1.58
CA PHE A 167 13.96 8.60 1.23
C PHE A 167 13.36 9.27 0.01
N ASP A 168 13.16 8.47 -1.05
CA ASP A 168 12.75 9.02 -2.32
C ASP A 168 11.95 8.00 -3.16
N PRO A 169 10.66 8.30 -3.47
CA PRO A 169 9.86 7.49 -4.36
C PRO A 169 10.52 7.26 -5.72
N CYS A 170 10.25 6.09 -6.31
CA CYS A 170 10.81 5.66 -7.59
C CYS A 170 9.75 5.46 -8.69
N ALA A 171 8.48 5.43 -8.31
CA ALA A 171 7.34 5.40 -9.20
C ALA A 171 6.15 6.10 -8.52
N TYR A 172 5.23 6.62 -9.33
CA TYR A 172 4.03 7.29 -8.85
C TYR A 172 2.85 7.11 -9.80
N LEU A 173 1.65 7.34 -9.29
CA LEU A 173 0.45 7.59 -10.09
C LEU A 173 -0.13 8.96 -9.73
N ASN A 174 -0.60 9.66 -10.75
CA ASN A 174 -1.18 10.99 -10.63
C ASN A 174 -2.68 10.93 -10.33
N GLY A 175 -3.27 12.11 -10.11
CA GLY A 175 -4.70 12.31 -10.01
C GLY A 175 -5.38 12.30 -11.38
N SER A 176 -6.57 11.69 -11.48
CA SER A 176 -7.40 11.69 -12.68
C SER A 176 -7.85 13.09 -13.11
N GLU A 177 -8.05 13.99 -12.14
CA GLU A 177 -8.48 15.37 -12.37
C GLU A 177 -7.34 16.38 -12.17
N LYS A 178 -6.34 16.02 -11.35
CA LYS A 178 -5.21 16.88 -10.99
C LYS A 178 -3.88 16.13 -11.14
N PRO A 179 -3.13 16.36 -12.24
CA PRO A 179 -1.91 15.61 -12.54
C PRO A 179 -0.79 15.75 -11.51
N ASP A 180 -0.70 16.86 -10.79
CA ASP A 180 0.29 17.10 -9.72
C ASP A 180 -0.17 16.55 -8.34
N SER A 181 -1.31 15.84 -8.29
CA SER A 181 -1.75 15.13 -7.10
C SER A 181 -1.18 13.70 -7.11
N PHE A 182 -0.15 13.44 -6.31
CA PHE A 182 0.45 12.10 -6.20
C PHE A 182 -0.46 11.15 -5.41
N LYS A 183 -1.21 10.32 -6.12
CA LYS A 183 -2.17 9.37 -5.56
C LYS A 183 -1.53 8.10 -5.06
N TRP A 184 -0.45 7.69 -5.71
CA TRP A 184 0.36 6.55 -5.29
C TRP A 184 1.82 6.96 -5.35
N LEU A 185 2.55 6.68 -4.30
CA LEU A 185 4.00 6.80 -4.26
C LEU A 185 4.60 5.46 -3.84
N LEU A 186 5.49 4.93 -4.68
CA LEU A 186 6.21 3.68 -4.40
C LEU A 186 7.69 3.98 -4.16
N THR A 187 8.17 3.64 -2.98
CA THR A 187 9.60 3.67 -2.63
C THR A 187 10.12 2.25 -2.46
N GLY A 188 11.14 1.88 -3.22
CA GLY A 188 11.89 0.64 -3.01
C GLY A 188 13.16 0.90 -2.21
N ARG A 189 13.29 0.38 -1.00
CA ARG A 189 14.52 0.52 -0.19
C ARG A 189 15.40 -0.71 -0.24
N MET A 190 16.71 -0.48 -0.30
CA MET A 190 17.75 -1.51 -0.29
C MET A 190 18.41 -1.55 1.08
N ALA A 191 18.10 -2.57 1.89
CA ALA A 191 18.46 -2.56 3.30
C ALA A 191 18.79 -3.94 3.88
N THR A 192 19.50 -3.91 4.99
CA THR A 192 19.58 -5.01 5.96
C THR A 192 18.69 -4.65 7.15
N LYS A 193 18.48 -5.58 8.09
CA LYS A 193 17.78 -5.27 9.35
C LYS A 193 18.37 -4.03 10.06
N LYS A 194 19.70 -3.89 10.05
CA LYS A 194 20.41 -2.84 10.81
C LYS A 194 20.59 -1.52 10.06
N LYS A 195 20.54 -1.53 8.72
CA LYS A 195 20.95 -0.37 7.91
C LYS A 195 20.30 -0.36 6.53
N ILE A 196 19.81 0.81 6.14
CA ILE A 196 19.44 1.17 4.77
C ILE A 196 20.69 1.65 4.03
N TYR A 197 20.96 1.08 2.86
CA TYR A 197 22.12 1.44 2.03
C TYR A 197 21.78 2.40 0.90
N GLY A 198 20.50 2.46 0.52
CA GLY A 198 19.96 3.40 -0.44
C GLY A 198 18.61 2.93 -0.97
N TYR A 199 18.20 3.53 -2.09
CA TYR A 199 16.87 3.39 -2.66
C TYR A 199 16.92 3.07 -4.14
N MET A 200 15.87 2.42 -4.61
CA MET A 200 15.56 2.19 -6.02
C MET A 200 15.36 3.54 -6.72
N GLY A 201 15.99 3.73 -7.88
CA GLY A 201 15.71 4.89 -8.74
C GLY A 201 14.65 4.57 -9.79
N ARG A 202 14.17 5.63 -10.47
CA ARG A 202 13.14 5.53 -11.50
C ARG A 202 13.54 4.60 -12.65
N LYS A 203 14.81 4.64 -13.07
CA LYS A 203 15.29 3.89 -14.23
C LYS A 203 15.37 2.40 -13.96
N GLY A 204 15.80 2.00 -12.76
CA GLY A 204 15.77 0.59 -12.43
C GLY A 204 14.35 0.06 -12.14
N MET A 205 13.43 0.88 -11.60
CA MET A 205 12.03 0.47 -11.46
C MET A 205 11.36 0.30 -12.83
N GLU A 206 11.58 1.26 -13.74
CA GLU A 206 11.17 1.19 -15.14
C GLU A 206 11.70 -0.09 -15.80
N ALA A 207 13.00 -0.38 -15.67
CA ALA A 207 13.60 -1.60 -16.20
C ALA A 207 12.96 -2.87 -15.62
N VAL A 208 12.77 -2.95 -14.29
CA VAL A 208 12.13 -4.12 -13.65
C VAL A 208 10.73 -4.36 -14.22
N GLN A 209 9.92 -3.31 -14.37
CA GLN A 209 8.58 -3.42 -14.92
C GLN A 209 8.60 -3.80 -16.41
N MET A 210 9.45 -3.15 -17.21
CA MET A 210 9.60 -3.42 -18.64
C MET A 210 10.05 -4.86 -18.91
N PHE A 211 11.10 -5.34 -18.22
CA PHE A 211 11.58 -6.71 -18.42
C PHE A 211 10.54 -7.73 -17.93
N ASN A 212 9.88 -7.48 -16.80
CA ASN A 212 8.81 -8.38 -16.36
C ASN A 212 7.67 -8.44 -17.38
N HIS A 213 7.32 -7.30 -17.99
CA HIS A 213 6.32 -7.25 -19.05
C HIS A 213 6.78 -7.95 -20.32
N LEU A 214 8.03 -7.74 -20.75
CA LEU A 214 8.61 -8.39 -21.92
C LEU A 214 8.62 -9.93 -21.80
N PHE A 215 9.01 -10.46 -20.64
CA PHE A 215 9.17 -11.91 -20.46
C PHE A 215 7.87 -12.63 -20.06
N TYR A 216 6.93 -11.94 -19.40
CA TYR A 216 5.74 -12.59 -18.82
C TYR A 216 4.42 -11.98 -19.30
N ASN A 217 4.45 -10.97 -20.18
CA ASN A 217 3.30 -10.18 -20.62
C ASN A 217 2.46 -9.63 -19.44
N LYS A 218 3.14 -9.27 -18.35
CA LYS A 218 2.52 -8.82 -17.09
C LYS A 218 3.35 -7.74 -16.43
N TYR A 219 2.71 -6.79 -15.76
CA TYR A 219 3.40 -5.88 -14.85
C TYR A 219 3.59 -6.52 -13.48
N LEU A 220 4.70 -6.22 -12.82
CA LEU A 220 5.04 -6.78 -11.53
C LEU A 220 4.30 -6.04 -10.41
N ALA A 221 3.20 -6.62 -9.95
CA ALA A 221 2.59 -6.32 -8.66
C ALA A 221 2.94 -7.43 -7.66
N TYR A 222 3.39 -7.07 -6.45
CA TYR A 222 3.88 -7.99 -5.39
C TYR A 222 5.01 -8.94 -5.84
N ALA A 223 6.20 -8.77 -5.25
CA ALA A 223 7.31 -9.67 -5.48
C ALA A 223 7.23 -10.91 -4.58
N GLU A 224 7.70 -12.06 -5.09
CA GLU A 224 7.91 -13.22 -4.24
C GLU A 224 8.99 -12.92 -3.18
N PRO A 225 8.89 -13.45 -1.95
CA PRO A 225 9.88 -13.21 -0.91
C PRO A 225 11.32 -13.56 -1.32
N LYS A 226 11.50 -14.56 -2.19
CA LYS A 226 12.83 -14.95 -2.69
C LYS A 226 13.52 -13.84 -3.49
N TRP A 227 12.75 -13.07 -4.27
CA TRP A 227 13.28 -11.95 -5.05
C TRP A 227 13.56 -10.74 -4.16
N ALA A 228 12.69 -10.46 -3.19
CA ALA A 228 12.94 -9.43 -2.18
C ALA A 228 14.23 -9.69 -1.38
N ARG A 229 14.60 -10.96 -1.15
CA ARG A 229 15.85 -11.37 -0.48
C ARG A 229 17.10 -11.28 -1.36
N ARG A 230 16.95 -11.07 -2.68
CA ARG A 230 18.04 -11.01 -3.67
C ARG A 230 18.40 -9.57 -4.04
N GLY A 231 18.29 -8.63 -3.10
CA GLY A 231 18.54 -7.21 -3.38
C GLY A 231 19.91 -6.90 -4.00
N LYS A 232 20.93 -7.75 -3.78
CA LYS A 232 22.24 -7.59 -4.45
C LYS A 232 22.14 -7.67 -5.97
N THR A 233 21.23 -8.48 -6.54
CA THR A 233 21.09 -8.58 -8.00
C THR A 233 20.57 -7.28 -8.60
N MET A 234 19.78 -6.51 -7.84
CA MET A 234 19.32 -5.20 -8.29
C MET A 234 20.47 -4.20 -8.41
N LEU A 235 21.56 -4.35 -7.64
CA LEU A 235 22.70 -3.44 -7.73
C LEU A 235 23.41 -3.46 -9.09
N LEU A 236 23.22 -4.52 -9.89
CA LEU A 236 23.73 -4.59 -11.27
C LEU A 236 23.12 -3.49 -12.16
N MET A 237 21.90 -3.04 -11.85
CA MET A 237 21.27 -1.90 -12.53
C MET A 237 21.92 -0.56 -12.15
N GLY A 238 22.89 -0.54 -11.23
CA GLY A 238 23.71 0.64 -10.93
C GLY A 238 24.53 1.15 -12.12
N THR A 239 24.64 0.37 -13.21
CA THR A 239 25.22 0.84 -14.48
C THR A 239 24.42 1.98 -15.10
N PHE A 240 23.09 1.98 -14.98
CA PHE A 240 22.21 3.02 -15.54
C PHE A 240 21.32 3.74 -14.50
N ASP A 241 21.13 3.17 -13.31
CA ASP A 241 20.40 3.79 -12.21
C ASP A 241 21.35 4.42 -11.17
N ARG A 242 21.35 5.76 -11.10
CA ARG A 242 22.27 6.51 -10.22
C ARG A 242 22.09 6.21 -8.73
N LYS A 243 20.85 5.97 -8.26
CA LYS A 243 20.60 5.69 -6.84
C LYS A 243 21.07 4.29 -6.46
N LEU A 244 20.87 3.31 -7.34
CA LEU A 244 21.43 1.97 -7.13
C LEU A 244 22.95 1.97 -7.21
N ARG A 245 23.56 2.81 -8.06
CA ARG A 245 25.01 3.00 -8.06
C ARG A 245 25.53 3.53 -6.72
N LYS A 246 24.88 4.56 -6.14
CA LYS A 246 25.18 5.07 -4.79
C LYS A 246 25.03 3.94 -3.75
N THR A 247 23.96 3.16 -3.85
CA THR A 247 23.68 2.02 -2.97
C THR A 247 24.77 0.95 -3.06
N PHE A 248 25.23 0.62 -4.27
CA PHE A 248 26.30 -0.34 -4.50
C PHE A 248 27.57 0.06 -3.74
N PHE A 249 28.05 1.29 -3.95
CA PHE A 249 29.23 1.79 -3.25
C PHE A 249 29.01 1.85 -1.73
N ASN A 250 27.86 2.32 -1.27
CA ASN A 250 27.54 2.35 0.16
C ASN A 250 27.51 0.96 0.80
N PHE A 251 27.03 -0.06 0.08
CA PHE A 251 26.99 -1.43 0.55
C PHE A 251 28.39 -2.06 0.60
N PHE A 252 29.21 -1.87 -0.44
CA PHE A 252 30.54 -2.47 -0.51
C PHE A 252 31.66 -1.64 0.14
N LYS A 253 31.37 -0.43 0.65
CA LYS A 253 32.27 0.31 1.57
C LYS A 253 32.77 -0.55 2.74
N ASN A 254 31.95 -1.50 3.20
CA ASN A 254 32.40 -2.55 4.11
C ASN A 254 32.44 -3.89 3.35
N PRO A 255 33.63 -4.46 3.08
CA PRO A 255 33.76 -5.69 2.29
C PRO A 255 33.07 -6.89 2.94
N LEU A 256 32.94 -6.93 4.27
CA LEU A 256 32.23 -8.01 4.98
C LEU A 256 30.73 -8.06 4.65
N ASN A 257 30.16 -7.02 4.03
CA ASN A 257 28.77 -7.03 3.58
C ASN A 257 28.53 -8.02 2.42
N VAL A 258 29.59 -8.54 1.76
CA VAL A 258 29.45 -9.64 0.79
C VAL A 258 28.81 -10.89 1.42
N PHE A 259 29.00 -11.13 2.72
CA PHE A 259 28.39 -12.24 3.46
C PHE A 259 26.99 -11.91 4.00
N LYS A 260 26.58 -10.64 3.99
CA LYS A 260 25.26 -10.20 4.45
C LYS A 260 24.23 -10.27 3.34
N ARG A 261 22.97 -10.49 3.70
CA ARG A 261 21.85 -10.41 2.77
C ARG A 261 21.38 -8.97 2.62
N LEU A 262 21.28 -8.49 1.39
CA LEU A 262 20.64 -7.21 1.06
C LEU A 262 19.22 -7.50 0.60
N HIS A 263 18.25 -6.85 1.23
CA HIS A 263 16.83 -6.99 0.92
C HIS A 263 16.32 -5.78 0.15
N TYR A 264 15.33 -6.01 -0.70
CA TYR A 264 14.44 -5.01 -1.26
C TYR A 264 13.14 -5.02 -0.45
N GLN A 265 12.68 -3.84 -0.05
CA GLN A 265 11.40 -3.67 0.64
C GLN A 265 10.67 -2.47 0.09
N SER A 266 9.36 -2.61 -0.13
CA SER A 266 8.52 -1.52 -0.62
C SER A 266 7.90 -0.76 0.55
N VAL A 267 7.91 0.56 0.45
CA VAL A 267 7.08 1.47 1.24
C VAL A 267 6.19 2.21 0.27
N MET A 268 4.87 2.13 0.48
CA MET A 268 3.86 2.72 -0.37
C MET A 268 3.08 3.76 0.41
N ILE A 269 2.81 4.90 -0.22
CA ILE A 269 1.93 5.94 0.32
C ILE A 269 0.81 6.11 -0.70
N ILE A 270 -0.43 5.90 -0.26
CA ILE A 270 -1.63 5.98 -1.09
C ILE A 270 -2.47 7.14 -0.57
N GLN A 271 -2.73 8.11 -1.44
CA GLN A 271 -3.68 9.18 -1.21
C GLN A 271 -4.99 8.82 -1.93
N PRO A 272 -6.08 8.54 -1.19
CA PRO A 272 -7.38 8.24 -1.78
C PRO A 272 -8.01 9.44 -2.51
N VAL A 273 -9.30 9.33 -2.80
CA VAL A 273 -10.11 10.39 -3.41
C VAL A 273 -9.91 11.72 -2.68
N ASP A 274 -9.72 12.79 -3.45
CA ASP A 274 -9.89 14.16 -2.97
C ASP A 274 -10.80 14.93 -3.93
N TYR A 275 -11.39 16.01 -3.45
CA TYR A 275 -12.37 16.80 -4.19
C TYR A 275 -11.72 18.06 -4.72
N THR A 276 -11.95 18.37 -5.99
CA THR A 276 -11.58 19.66 -6.58
C THR A 276 -12.60 20.73 -6.15
N LYS A 277 -12.23 22.01 -6.30
CA LYS A 277 -13.10 23.13 -5.91
C LYS A 277 -14.45 23.15 -6.63
N ASP A 278 -14.54 22.59 -7.83
CA ASP A 278 -15.76 22.44 -8.63
C ASP A 278 -16.51 21.12 -8.34
N GLY A 279 -16.08 20.35 -7.33
CA GLY A 279 -16.75 19.11 -6.90
C GLY A 279 -16.36 17.86 -7.65
N ARG A 280 -15.49 17.91 -8.65
CA ARG A 280 -14.98 16.68 -9.29
C ARG A 280 -14.17 15.86 -8.30
N GLN A 281 -14.22 14.54 -8.49
CA GLN A 281 -13.55 13.59 -7.62
C GLN A 281 -12.25 13.13 -8.28
N ASN A 282 -11.16 13.56 -7.69
CA ASN A 282 -9.83 13.26 -8.18
C ASN A 282 -9.37 11.91 -7.63
N MET A 283 -9.31 10.91 -8.51
CA MET A 283 -8.97 9.52 -8.20
C MET A 283 -7.52 9.21 -8.61
N CYS A 284 -7.04 8.01 -8.27
CA CYS A 284 -5.83 7.45 -8.87
C CYS A 284 -6.04 7.19 -10.36
N ASP A 285 -5.27 7.88 -11.21
CA ASP A 285 -5.20 7.57 -12.63
C ASP A 285 -4.51 6.21 -12.83
N GLY A 286 -5.13 5.31 -13.61
CA GLY A 286 -4.65 3.94 -13.80
C GLY A 286 -4.56 3.11 -12.52
N CYS A 287 -5.50 3.30 -11.58
CA CYS A 287 -5.42 2.72 -10.23
C CYS A 287 -5.19 1.19 -10.23
N PRO A 288 -4.18 0.68 -9.49
CA PRO A 288 -3.88 -0.76 -9.45
C PRO A 288 -4.90 -1.56 -8.64
N ASP A 289 -5.69 -0.88 -7.79
CA ASP A 289 -6.77 -1.46 -7.01
C ASP A 289 -8.15 -1.29 -7.69
N ILE A 290 -8.18 -1.25 -9.03
CA ILE A 290 -9.43 -1.35 -9.80
C ILE A 290 -9.97 -2.78 -9.71
N THR A 291 -11.28 -2.91 -9.54
CA THR A 291 -12.00 -4.19 -9.60
C THR A 291 -12.96 -4.20 -10.78
N VAL A 292 -13.25 -5.40 -11.28
CA VAL A 292 -14.35 -5.62 -12.24
C VAL A 292 -15.64 -5.80 -11.46
N TRP A 293 -16.66 -5.01 -11.77
CA TRP A 293 -18.00 -5.11 -11.20
C TRP A 293 -19.03 -4.90 -12.31
N ASN A 294 -19.98 -5.83 -12.48
CA ASN A 294 -20.98 -5.77 -13.55
C ASN A 294 -20.43 -5.52 -14.98
N GLY A 295 -19.22 -6.02 -15.27
CA GLY A 295 -18.56 -5.83 -16.56
C GLY A 295 -17.81 -4.50 -16.71
N GLU A 296 -17.82 -3.65 -15.68
CA GLU A 296 -17.16 -2.34 -15.68
C GLU A 296 -15.96 -2.32 -14.73
N LEU A 297 -15.02 -1.41 -14.99
CA LEU A 297 -13.88 -1.14 -14.11
C LEU A 297 -14.26 -0.09 -13.07
N VAL A 298 -14.17 -0.46 -11.80
CA VAL A 298 -14.57 0.35 -10.66
C VAL A 298 -13.39 0.51 -9.71
N TRP A 299 -13.16 1.71 -9.20
CA TRP A 299 -12.22 1.92 -8.10
C TRP A 299 -12.71 1.20 -6.84
N SER A 300 -11.92 0.28 -6.30
CA SER A 300 -12.30 -0.47 -5.09
C SER A 300 -12.63 0.43 -3.89
N CYS A 301 -11.95 1.58 -3.76
CA CYS A 301 -12.24 2.55 -2.70
C CYS A 301 -13.59 3.26 -2.83
N ARG A 302 -14.29 3.11 -3.97
CA ARG A 302 -15.65 3.60 -4.19
C ARG A 302 -16.66 2.48 -4.43
N MET A 303 -16.30 1.26 -4.05
CA MET A 303 -17.16 0.10 -4.23
C MET A 303 -18.44 0.17 -3.38
N GLU A 304 -18.39 0.84 -2.22
CA GLU A 304 -19.56 0.95 -1.34
C GLU A 304 -20.71 1.71 -2.01
N GLU A 305 -20.42 2.75 -2.79
CA GLU A 305 -21.44 3.45 -3.57
C GLU A 305 -22.04 2.54 -4.65
N GLN A 306 -21.21 1.74 -5.32
CA GLN A 306 -21.64 0.79 -6.34
C GLN A 306 -22.51 -0.33 -5.76
N LEU A 307 -22.20 -0.81 -4.55
CA LEU A 307 -22.99 -1.83 -3.88
C LEU A 307 -24.35 -1.32 -3.40
N ASN A 308 -24.42 -0.07 -2.91
CA ASN A 308 -25.65 0.50 -2.39
C ASN A 308 -26.54 1.14 -3.46
N TYR A 309 -25.94 1.73 -4.49
CA TYR A 309 -26.65 2.56 -5.46
C TYR A 309 -26.50 2.10 -6.92
N GLY A 310 -25.64 1.11 -7.19
CA GLY A 310 -25.36 0.62 -8.54
C GLY A 310 -24.51 1.56 -9.40
N TYR A 311 -24.12 2.73 -8.86
CA TYR A 311 -23.35 3.75 -9.57
C TYR A 311 -22.48 4.53 -8.59
N ASN A 312 -21.39 5.08 -9.11
CA ASN A 312 -20.61 6.07 -8.38
C ASN A 312 -21.31 7.44 -8.38
N LEU A 313 -21.40 8.04 -7.20
CA LEU A 313 -22.07 9.32 -6.99
C LEU A 313 -21.25 10.47 -7.57
N LYS A 314 -21.94 11.53 -7.97
CA LYS A 314 -21.32 12.82 -8.31
C LYS A 314 -21.34 13.73 -7.11
N THR A 315 -20.34 14.59 -7.00
CA THR A 315 -20.24 15.59 -5.95
C THR A 315 -20.30 16.99 -6.52
N TYR A 316 -20.96 17.88 -5.79
CA TYR A 316 -21.06 19.30 -6.12
C TYR A 316 -20.81 20.13 -4.86
N PRO A 317 -20.05 21.23 -4.94
CA PRO A 317 -19.85 22.13 -3.81
C PRO A 317 -21.19 22.73 -3.36
N LYS A 318 -21.42 22.85 -2.06
CA LYS A 318 -22.66 23.47 -1.54
C LYS A 318 -22.75 24.97 -1.82
N ASP A 319 -21.61 25.62 -2.01
CA ASP A 319 -21.47 27.03 -2.34
C ASP A 319 -21.45 27.29 -3.86
N LEU A 320 -21.65 26.27 -4.71
CA LEU A 320 -21.53 26.41 -6.16
C LEU A 320 -22.48 27.47 -6.77
N LEU A 321 -23.61 27.74 -6.13
CA LEU A 321 -24.63 28.70 -6.57
C LEU A 321 -24.74 29.93 -5.66
N ASN A 322 -23.88 30.05 -4.65
CA ASN A 322 -23.89 31.16 -3.70
C ASN A 322 -23.00 32.33 -4.14
#